data_AF-A0A200IJW5-F1
#
_entry.id   AF-A0A200IJW5-F1
#
_cell.length_a   1.000
_cell.length_b   1.000
_cell.length_c   1.000
_cell.angle_alpha   90.00
_cell.angle_beta   90.00
_cell.angle_gamma   90.00
#
_symmetry.space_group_name_H-M   'P 1'
#
loop_
_entity.id
_entity.type
_entity.pdbx_description
1 polymer ?
#
loop_
_entity_poly.entity_id
_entity_poly.type
_entity_poly.pdbx_seq_one_letter_code
_entity_poly.pdbx_strand_id
1 'polypeptide(L)'
;MDERITSFKVARVEFTMFCEVRGWTVEYFSNNSKNYRQYYARCYVPEKADTYHFIITLAGKYYRLLGNKKWEPYEYVYKPADAGGDQHETEPTGDEAETT
;
A
#
# COMPACT_ATOMS: atom_id res chain seq x y z
N MET A 1 -0.39 19.42 3.88
CA MET A 1 -0.31 17.94 3.73
C MET A 1 -1.64 17.55 3.15
N ASP A 2 -1.66 17.09 1.90
CA ASP A 2 -2.92 16.84 1.20
C ASP A 2 -3.59 15.58 1.74
N GLU A 3 -4.80 15.73 2.27
CA GLU A 3 -5.59 14.63 2.80
C GLU A 3 -6.29 13.93 1.63
N ARG A 4 -5.85 12.70 1.34
CA ARG A 4 -6.48 11.83 0.33
C ARG A 4 -7.73 11.16 0.91
N ILE A 5 -7.65 10.71 2.15
CA ILE A 5 -8.72 10.01 2.85
C ILE A 5 -9.59 11.04 3.55
N THR A 6 -10.77 11.28 2.98
CA THR A 6 -11.69 12.33 3.45
C THR A 6 -12.76 11.84 4.43
N SER A 7 -12.89 10.52 4.63
CA SER A 7 -13.87 9.96 5.56
C SER A 7 -13.52 8.54 6.02
N PHE A 8 -14.13 8.12 7.13
CA PHE A 8 -14.05 6.74 7.62
C PHE A 8 -14.50 5.70 6.58
N LYS A 9 -15.56 6.02 5.82
CA LYS A 9 -16.09 5.11 4.79
C LYS A 9 -15.09 4.91 3.66
N VAL A 10 -14.47 5.99 3.18
CA VAL A 10 -13.40 5.93 2.16
C VAL A 10 -12.23 5.11 2.69
N ALA A 11 -11.77 5.42 3.91
CA ALA A 11 -10.66 4.70 4.54
C ALA A 11 -10.91 3.18 4.64
N ARG A 12 -12.12 2.79 5.04
CA ARG A 12 -12.51 1.39 5.18
C ARG A 12 -12.53 0.69 3.82
N VAL A 13 -13.13 1.31 2.80
CA VAL A 13 -13.19 0.73 1.44
C VAL A 13 -11.78 0.57 0.86
N GLU A 14 -10.93 1.58 0.98
CA GLU A 14 -9.55 1.51 0.50
C GLU A 14 -8.74 0.42 1.22
N PHE A 15 -8.91 0.26 2.54
CA PHE A 15 -8.27 -0.80 3.30
C PHE A 15 -8.78 -2.19 2.90
N THR A 16 -10.09 -2.34 2.67
CA THR A 16 -10.66 -3.59 2.16
C THR A 16 -10.03 -3.98 0.83
N MET A 17 -9.98 -3.05 -0.13
CA MET A 17 -9.32 -3.30 -1.42
C MET A 17 -7.84 -3.64 -1.24
N PHE A 18 -7.13 -2.94 -0.34
CA PHE A 18 -5.73 -3.22 -0.04
C PHE A 18 -5.49 -4.67 0.42
N CYS A 19 -6.40 -5.23 1.21
CA CYS A 19 -6.33 -6.63 1.63
C CYS A 19 -6.73 -7.59 0.52
N GLU A 20 -7.85 -7.34 -0.17
CA GLU A 20 -8.41 -8.24 -1.18
C GLU A 20 -7.45 -8.49 -2.34
N VAL A 21 -6.78 -7.44 -2.86
CA VAL A 21 -5.81 -7.59 -3.96
C VAL A 21 -4.58 -8.42 -3.59
N ARG A 22 -4.34 -8.64 -2.29
CA ARG A 22 -3.24 -9.46 -1.75
C ARG A 22 -3.70 -10.85 -1.32
N GLY A 23 -4.98 -11.19 -1.50
CA GLY A 23 -5.57 -12.42 -0.97
C GLY A 23 -5.65 -12.43 0.57
N TRP A 24 -5.66 -11.25 1.21
CA TRP A 24 -5.77 -11.11 2.65
C TRP A 24 -7.22 -10.83 3.06
N THR A 25 -7.55 -11.12 4.32
CA THR A 25 -8.90 -10.91 4.85
C THR A 25 -8.90 -9.79 5.89
N VAL A 26 -9.80 -8.81 5.73
CA VAL A 26 -9.99 -7.77 6.76
C VAL A 26 -10.61 -8.39 8.01
N GLU A 27 -9.94 -8.25 9.16
CA GLU A 27 -10.44 -8.72 10.45
C GLU A 27 -11.02 -7.58 11.29
N TYR A 28 -10.47 -6.37 11.16
CA TYR A 28 -10.89 -5.22 11.97
C TYR A 28 -10.54 -3.89 11.32
N PHE A 29 -11.38 -2.88 11.53
CA PHE A 29 -11.12 -1.51 11.10
C PHE A 29 -11.82 -0.51 12.03
N SER A 30 -11.08 0.48 12.52
CA SER A 30 -11.60 1.52 13.42
C SER A 30 -10.86 2.86 13.24
N ASN A 31 -11.41 3.93 13.84
CA ASN A 31 -10.62 5.11 14.17
C ASN A 31 -9.50 4.72 15.16
N ASN A 32 -8.36 5.40 15.09
CA ASN A 32 -7.33 5.27 16.11
C ASN A 32 -7.69 6.17 17.30
N SER A 33 -8.01 5.57 18.46
CA SER A 33 -8.38 6.32 19.68
C SER A 33 -7.27 7.21 20.22
N LYS A 34 -6.01 6.95 19.86
CA LYS A 34 -4.85 7.74 20.27
C LYS A 34 -4.55 8.89 19.32
N ASN A 35 -5.04 8.84 18.08
CA ASN A 35 -4.82 9.87 17.08
C ASN A 35 -5.95 9.85 16.04
N TYR A 36 -6.86 10.82 16.11
CA TYR A 36 -8.03 10.91 15.24
C TYR A 36 -7.68 11.14 13.76
N ARG A 37 -6.44 11.54 13.43
CA ARG A 37 -5.95 11.67 12.05
C ARG A 37 -5.39 10.36 11.49
N GLN A 38 -5.72 9.25 12.15
CA GLN A 38 -5.27 7.92 11.78
C GLN A 38 -6.41 6.92 11.96
N TYR A 39 -6.38 5.88 11.16
CA TYR A 39 -7.18 4.67 11.34
C TYR A 39 -6.28 3.54 11.79
N TYR A 40 -6.88 2.61 12.52
CA TYR A 40 -6.25 1.36 12.91
C TYR A 40 -6.99 0.20 12.25
N ALA A 41 -6.23 -0.74 11.71
CA ALA A 41 -6.79 -1.86 10.98
C ALA A 41 -6.00 -3.15 11.19
N ARG A 42 -6.67 -4.27 10.99
CA ARG A 42 -6.06 -5.61 11.02
C ARG A 42 -6.52 -6.43 9.84
N CYS A 43 -5.60 -7.22 9.29
CA CYS A 43 -5.92 -8.22 8.28
C CYS A 43 -5.15 -9.51 8.52
N TYR A 44 -5.82 -10.62 8.26
CA TYR A 44 -5.23 -11.95 8.25
C TYR A 44 -4.47 -12.18 6.95
N VAL A 45 -3.24 -12.69 7.06
CA VAL A 45 -2.32 -13.00 5.97
C VAL A 45 -2.16 -14.52 5.87
N PRO A 46 -2.89 -15.19 4.97
CA PRO A 46 -2.92 -16.65 4.91
C PRO A 46 -1.54 -17.29 4.71
N GLU A 47 -0.71 -16.71 3.83
CA GLU A 47 0.64 -17.21 3.53
C GLU A 47 1.59 -17.24 4.74
N LYS A 48 1.31 -16.42 5.75
CA LYS A 48 2.10 -16.33 6.98
C LYS A 48 1.39 -16.94 8.18
N ALA A 49 0.13 -17.34 8.02
CA ALA A 49 -0.77 -17.72 9.10
C ALA A 49 -0.74 -16.71 10.27
N ASP A 50 -0.75 -15.42 9.95
CA ASP A 50 -0.52 -14.33 10.92
C ASP A 50 -1.47 -13.15 10.67
N THR A 51 -1.67 -12.30 11.68
CA THR A 51 -2.44 -11.07 11.59
C THR A 51 -1.51 -9.87 11.51
N TYR A 52 -1.63 -9.10 10.43
CA TYR A 52 -0.91 -7.82 10.31
C TYR A 52 -1.75 -6.68 10.85
N HIS A 53 -1.08 -5.80 11.59
CA HIS A 53 -1.67 -4.61 12.20
C HIS A 53 -1.18 -3.37 11.45
N PHE A 54 -2.09 -2.45 11.14
CA PHE A 54 -1.78 -1.25 10.37
C PHE A 54 -2.26 0.03 11.05
N ILE A 55 -1.47 1.08 10.85
CA ILE A 55 -1.91 2.48 10.98
C ILE A 55 -1.99 3.09 9.59
N ILE A 56 -3.11 3.77 9.32
CA ILE A 56 -3.39 4.41 8.04
C ILE A 56 -3.58 5.90 8.29
N THR A 57 -2.79 6.73 7.62
CA THR A 57 -2.85 8.20 7.76
C THR A 57 -3.88 8.82 6.82
N LEU A 58 -4.36 10.03 7.11
CA LEU A 58 -5.25 10.76 6.18
C LEU A 58 -4.61 11.04 4.81
N ALA A 59 -3.27 11.03 4.72
CA ALA A 59 -2.53 11.11 3.46
C ALA A 59 -2.52 9.79 2.66
N GLY A 60 -3.18 8.73 3.14
CA GLY A 60 -3.23 7.43 2.47
C GLY A 60 -1.96 6.58 2.64
N LYS A 61 -1.08 6.92 3.59
CA LYS A 61 0.12 6.11 3.91
C LYS A 61 -0.21 5.01 4.92
N TYR A 62 0.32 3.82 4.68
CA TYR A 62 0.12 2.61 5.48
C TYR A 62 1.42 2.27 6.21
N TYR A 63 1.30 1.94 7.50
CA TYR A 63 2.42 1.52 8.33
C TYR A 63 2.08 0.21 9.03
N ARG A 64 2.83 -0.86 8.75
CA ARG A 64 2.68 -2.14 9.46
C ARG A 64 3.33 -2.01 10.84
N LEU A 65 2.60 -2.42 11.87
CA LEU A 65 3.08 -2.44 13.25
C LEU A 65 3.73 -3.79 13.53
N LEU A 66 4.99 -3.79 13.94
CA LEU A 66 5.78 -4.99 14.22
C LEU A 66 5.80 -5.35 15.71
N GLY A 67 5.03 -4.64 16.53
CA GLY A 67 5.12 -4.69 17.98
C GLY A 67 6.34 -3.94 18.53
N ASN A 68 6.48 -3.87 19.86
CA ASN A 68 7.64 -3.25 20.53
C ASN A 68 8.00 -1.84 20.04
N LYS A 69 6.97 -1.03 19.72
CA LYS A 69 7.10 0.34 19.16
C LYS A 69 7.83 0.41 17.80
N LYS A 70 7.99 -0.72 17.11
CA LYS A 70 8.55 -0.80 15.77
C LYS A 70 7.44 -0.79 14.73
N TRP A 71 7.72 -0.15 13.61
CA TRP A 71 6.83 -0.06 12.46
C TRP A 71 7.66 0.01 11.19
N GLU A 72 7.04 -0.35 10.08
CA GLU A 72 7.61 -0.20 8.75
C GLU A 72 6.58 0.41 7.80
N PRO A 73 7.01 1.24 6.83
CA PRO A 73 6.11 1.69 5.77
C PRO A 73 5.69 0.50 4.91
N TYR A 74 4.45 0.52 4.43
CA TYR A 74 3.94 -0.50 3.53
C TYR A 74 3.36 0.17 2.28
N GLU A 75 3.78 -0.30 1.10
CA GLU A 75 3.29 0.25 -0.17
C GLU A 75 1.82 -0.13 -0.36
N TYR A 76 0.99 0.87 -0.61
CA TYR A 76 -0.41 0.65 -0.99
C TYR A 76 -0.50 -0.08 -2.34
N VAL A 77 0.33 0.34 -3.31
CA VAL A 77 0.40 -0.27 -4.65
C VAL A 77 0.88 -1.71 -4.50
N TYR A 78 0.06 -2.64 -4.98
CA TYR A 78 0.43 -4.05 -5.05
C TYR A 78 1.17 -4.30 -6.37
N LYS A 79 2.43 -4.70 -6.28
CA LYS A 79 3.24 -5.15 -7.42
C LYS A 79 3.45 -6.65 -7.26
N PRO A 80 2.65 -7.51 -7.90
CA PRO A 80 2.91 -8.94 -7.85
C PRO A 80 4.27 -9.22 -8.49
N ALA A 81 5.00 -10.20 -7.95
CA ALA A 81 6.37 -10.54 -8.40
C ALA A 81 6.41 -10.91 -9.90
N ASP A 82 5.29 -11.34 -10.47
CA ASP A 82 5.14 -11.75 -11.86
C ASP A 82 4.63 -10.62 -12.79
N ALA A 83 4.51 -9.38 -12.32
CA ALA A 83 4.21 -8.22 -13.17
C ALA A 83 5.43 -7.75 -14.00
N GLY A 84 6.38 -8.65 -14.26
CA GLY A 84 7.46 -8.48 -15.22
C GLY A 84 6.93 -8.60 -16.65
N GLY A 85 6.27 -7.56 -17.14
CA GLY A 85 6.10 -7.30 -18.57
C GLY A 85 7.12 -6.25 -18.99
N ASP A 86 8.15 -6.68 -19.72
CA ASP A 86 9.23 -5.93 -20.39
C ASP A 86 9.27 -4.41 -20.20
N GLN A 87 10.24 -3.96 -19.39
CA GLN A 87 10.95 -2.73 -19.72
C GLN A 87 12.05 -3.07 -20.72
N HIS A 88 11.72 -2.99 -22.00
CA HIS A 88 12.71 -2.78 -23.04
C HIS A 88 12.34 -1.53 -23.81
N GLU A 89 12.51 -0.36 -23.17
CA GLU A 89 12.88 0.84 -23.92
C GLU A 89 14.34 0.64 -24.33
N THR A 90 14.56 -0.06 -25.45
CA THR A 90 15.81 0.10 -26.17
C THR A 90 15.82 1.55 -26.65
N GLU A 91 16.74 2.35 -26.12
CA GLU A 91 17.07 3.65 -26.72
C GLU A 91 17.28 3.43 -28.23
N PRO A 92 16.59 4.15 -29.12
CA PRO A 92 16.99 4.15 -30.51
C PRO A 92 18.39 4.78 -30.55
N THR A 93 19.39 3.97 -30.86
CA THR A 93 20.69 4.47 -31.30
C THR A 93 20.42 5.25 -32.58
N GLY A 94 20.36 6.58 -32.46
CA GLY A 94 20.30 7.47 -33.59
C GLY A 94 21.63 7.42 -34.32
N ASP A 95 21.67 6.62 -35.39
CA ASP A 95 22.52 6.91 -36.54
C ASP A 95 22.06 8.26 -37.11
N GLU A 96 22.84 9.31 -36.87
CA GLU A 96 22.87 10.46 -37.76
C GLU A 96 24.25 10.50 -38.41
N ALA A 97 24.34 9.75 -39.51
CA ALA A 97 25.17 10.13 -40.63
C ALA A 97 24.42 11.20 -41.43
N GLU A 98 24.91 12.44 -41.42
CA GLU A 98 24.70 13.37 -42.54
C GLU A 98 25.88 14.37 -42.57
N THR A 99 26.85 14.21 -43.46
CA THR A 99 26.92 14.71 -44.86
C THR A 99 27.05 16.24 -44.94
N THR A 100 28.21 16.74 -45.35
CA THR A 100 28.47 17.53 -46.59
C THR A 100 29.83 18.21 -46.50
#